data_AF-A0A1B8ZPM2-F1
#
_entry.id   AF-A0A1B8ZPM2-F1
#
_cell.length_a   1.000
_cell.length_b   1.000
_cell.length_c   1.000
_cell.angle_alpha   90.00
_cell.angle_beta   90.00
_cell.angle_gamma   90.00
#
_symmetry.space_group_name_H-M   'P 1'
#
loop_
_entity.id
_entity.type
_entity.pdbx_description
1 polymer ?
#
loop_
_entity_poly.entity_id
_entity_poly.type
_entity_poly.pdbx_seq_one_letter_code
_entity_poly.pdbx_strand_id
1 'polypeptide(L)'
;MEKFFYHLIRKPTLISVLTALFFLYIAFLTVYKLFDPPKAGSAYNMILEMLFFVSFVPLGLLIIDRLLVIKVNYIKLTIIETVIFGSIFLYHILVDNPF
;
A
#
# COMPACT_ATOMS: atom_id res chain seq x y z
N MET A 1 -19.22 -3.31 -8.52
CA MET A 1 -17.78 -3.57 -8.33
C MET A 1 -16.98 -3.57 -9.64
N GLU A 2 -17.52 -4.02 -10.77
CA GLU A 2 -16.78 -4.08 -12.05
C GLU A 2 -16.14 -2.76 -12.49
N LYS A 3 -16.85 -1.62 -12.39
CA LYS A 3 -16.28 -0.30 -12.73
C LYS A 3 -15.07 0.08 -11.86
N PHE A 4 -15.02 -0.39 -10.61
CA PHE A 4 -13.94 -0.11 -9.68
C PHE A 4 -12.67 -0.87 -10.07
N PHE A 5 -12.78 -2.18 -10.29
CA PHE A 5 -11.68 -3.02 -10.79
C PHE A 5 -11.23 -2.60 -12.19
N TYR A 6 -12.16 -2.21 -13.07
CA TYR A 6 -11.85 -1.70 -14.40
C TYR A 6 -11.03 -0.41 -14.35
N HIS A 7 -11.38 0.52 -13.45
CA HIS A 7 -10.60 1.74 -13.22
C HIS A 7 -9.25 1.44 -12.55
N LEU A 8 -9.18 0.44 -11.66
CA LEU A 8 -7.93 0.02 -11.02
C LEU A 8 -6.89 -0.44 -12.05
N ILE A 9 -7.32 -1.29 -13.00
CA ILE A 9 -6.44 -1.91 -14.00
C ILE A 9 -6.10 -0.93 -15.13
N ARG A 10 -7.07 -0.10 -15.56
CA ARG A 10 -6.89 0.77 -16.74
C ARG A 10 -6.30 2.15 -16.41
N LYS A 11 -6.37 2.59 -15.14
CA LYS A 11 -5.85 3.89 -14.68
C LYS A 11 -5.07 3.72 -13.37
N PRO A 12 -3.91 3.02 -13.40
CA PRO A 12 -3.11 2.84 -12.21
C PRO A 12 -2.57 4.20 -11.72
N THR A 13 -2.71 4.47 -10.43
CA THR A 13 -2.05 5.58 -9.72
C THR A 13 -0.98 5.02 -8.80
N LEU A 14 -0.14 5.88 -8.24
CA LEU A 14 0.94 5.44 -7.35
C LEU A 14 0.36 4.75 -6.10
N ILE A 15 -0.68 5.33 -5.51
CA ILE A 15 -1.39 4.72 -4.37
C ILE A 15 -1.94 3.34 -4.74
N SER A 16 -2.56 3.21 -5.92
CA SER A 16 -3.09 1.93 -6.37
C SER A 16 -2.01 0.85 -6.54
N VAL A 17 -0.84 1.21 -7.07
CA VAL A 17 0.28 0.27 -7.25
C VAL A 17 0.87 -0.13 -5.90
N LEU A 18 1.11 0.83 -5.01
CA LEU A 18 1.64 0.57 -3.66
C LEU A 18 0.70 -0.31 -2.84
N THR A 19 -0.60 -0.03 -2.88
CA THR A 19 -1.60 -0.87 -2.20
C THR A 19 -1.62 -2.29 -2.77
N ALA A 20 -1.51 -2.46 -4.09
CA ALA A 20 -1.44 -3.79 -4.70
C ALA A 20 -0.17 -4.55 -4.26
N LEU A 21 0.99 -3.89 -4.23
CA LEU A 21 2.25 -4.49 -3.76
C LEU A 21 2.17 -4.87 -2.28
N PHE A 22 1.55 -4.04 -1.44
CA PHE A 22 1.34 -4.33 -0.03
C PHE A 22 0.49 -5.58 0.18
N PHE A 23 -0.64 -5.71 -0.53
CA PHE A 23 -1.47 -6.92 -0.44
C PHE A 23 -0.80 -8.17 -1.01
N LEU A 24 -0.01 -8.02 -2.08
CA LEU A 24 0.80 -9.11 -2.61
C LEU A 24 1.82 -9.59 -1.56
N TYR A 25 2.47 -8.66 -0.85
CA TYR A 25 3.41 -8.97 0.21
C TYR A 25 2.73 -9.70 1.39
N ILE A 26 1.55 -9.24 1.84
CA ILE A 26 0.79 -9.94 2.88
C ILE A 26 0.39 -11.34 2.43
N ALA A 27 -0.10 -11.49 1.20
CA ALA A 27 -0.46 -12.79 0.65
C ALA A 27 0.75 -13.73 0.64
N PHE A 28 1.91 -13.25 0.18
CA PHE A 28 3.16 -14.00 0.21
C PHE A 28 3.54 -14.43 1.63
N LEU A 29 3.51 -13.52 2.61
CA LEU A 29 3.84 -13.85 4.00
C LEU A 29 2.84 -14.83 4.63
N THR A 30 1.55 -14.72 4.27
CA THR A 30 0.50 -15.61 4.74
C THR A 30 0.73 -17.03 4.21
N VAL A 31 1.08 -17.16 2.93
CA VAL A 31 1.44 -18.44 2.32
C VAL A 31 2.72 -19.00 2.96
N TYR A 32 3.74 -18.16 3.17
CA TYR A 32 4.97 -18.56 3.83
C TYR A 32 4.73 -19.10 5.25
N LYS A 33 3.83 -18.48 6.02
CA LYS A 33 3.40 -18.94 7.35
C LYS A 33 2.85 -20.38 7.35
N LEU A 34 2.25 -20.83 6.24
CA LEU A 34 1.75 -22.21 6.14
C LEU A 34 2.88 -23.23 6.01
N PHE A 35 4.01 -22.84 5.43
CA PHE A 35 5.18 -23.71 5.26
C PHE A 35 6.10 -23.70 6.49
N ASP A 36 6.25 -22.53 7.14
CA ASP A 36 7.04 -22.38 8.36
C ASP A 36 6.24 -21.63 9.43
N PRO A 37 5.42 -22.36 10.22
CA PRO A 37 4.52 -21.73 11.19
C PRO A 37 5.31 -21.15 12.37
N PRO A 38 5.19 -19.84 12.62
CA PRO A 38 5.90 -19.21 13.71
C PRO A 38 5.37 -19.64 15.07
N LYS A 39 6.26 -19.68 16.06
CA LYS A 39 5.89 -19.94 17.45
C LYS A 39 4.89 -18.88 17.93
N ALA A 40 3.88 -19.31 18.68
CA ALA A 40 2.91 -18.41 19.31
C ALA A 40 3.64 -17.39 20.20
N GLY A 41 3.30 -16.10 20.06
CA GLY A 41 3.96 -15.00 20.77
C GLY A 41 5.31 -14.56 20.21
N SER A 42 5.78 -15.14 19.09
CA SER A 42 6.99 -14.64 18.42
C SER A 42 6.74 -13.28 17.75
N ALA A 43 7.79 -12.46 17.68
CA ALA A 43 7.77 -11.16 17.03
C ALA A 43 7.24 -11.24 15.58
N TYR A 44 7.61 -12.28 14.83
CA TYR A 44 7.15 -12.49 13.46
C TYR A 44 5.64 -12.71 13.37
N ASN A 45 5.05 -13.53 14.27
CA ASN A 45 3.60 -13.71 14.29
C ASN A 45 2.87 -12.40 14.65
N MET A 46 3.43 -11.64 15.59
CA MET A 46 2.88 -10.36 16.03
C MET A 46 2.93 -9.30 14.92
N ILE A 47 4.04 -9.23 14.17
CA ILE A 47 4.19 -8.35 13.01
C ILE A 47 3.16 -8.69 11.93
N LEU A 48 2.97 -9.98 11.63
CA LEU A 48 1.97 -10.44 10.67
C LEU A 48 0.55 -10.02 11.04
N GLU A 49 0.17 -10.21 12.31
CA GLU A 49 -1.13 -9.80 12.83
C GLU A 49 -1.29 -8.27 12.76
N MET A 50 -0.26 -7.52 13.13
CA MET A 50 -0.26 -6.06 12.99
C MET A 50 -0.41 -5.61 11.53
N LEU A 51 0.29 -6.25 10.58
CA LEU A 51 0.17 -5.95 9.15
C LEU A 51 -1.27 -6.15 8.66
N PHE A 52 -1.95 -7.21 9.10
CA PHE A 52 -3.37 -7.43 8.81
C PHE A 52 -4.27 -6.34 9.39
N PHE A 53 -4.05 -5.92 10.65
CA PHE A 53 -4.81 -4.80 11.24
C PHE A 53 -4.52 -3.46 10.55
N VAL A 54 -3.26 -3.19 10.19
CA VAL A 54 -2.88 -1.94 9.51
C VAL A 54 -3.41 -1.91 8.07
N SER A 55 -3.79 -3.06 7.49
CA SER A 55 -4.31 -3.17 6.12
C SER A 55 -5.57 -2.34 5.85
N PHE A 56 -6.33 -1.96 6.88
CA PHE A 56 -7.46 -1.03 6.73
C PHE A 56 -7.03 0.35 6.22
N VAL A 57 -5.83 0.81 6.58
CA VAL A 57 -5.29 2.12 6.17
C VAL A 57 -5.04 2.21 4.65
N PRO A 58 -4.24 1.32 4.02
CA PRO A 58 -4.04 1.35 2.58
C PRO A 58 -5.33 1.07 1.79
N LEU A 59 -6.28 0.31 2.35
CA LEU A 59 -7.61 0.14 1.73
C LEU A 59 -8.42 1.44 1.73
N GLY A 60 -8.43 2.17 2.85
CA GLY A 60 -9.09 3.47 2.95
C GLY A 60 -8.50 4.48 1.95
N LEU A 61 -7.16 4.55 1.90
CA LEU A 61 -6.43 5.38 0.94
C LEU A 61 -6.77 5.00 -0.51
N LEU A 62 -6.87 3.71 -0.84
CA LEU A 62 -7.24 3.25 -2.17
C LEU A 62 -8.64 3.70 -2.58
N ILE A 63 -9.61 3.68 -1.67
CA ILE A 63 -10.97 4.15 -1.95
C ILE A 63 -10.97 5.64 -2.25
N ILE A 64 -10.26 6.44 -1.45
CA ILE A 64 -10.13 7.89 -1.64
C ILE A 64 -9.47 8.19 -2.99
N ASP A 65 -8.35 7.53 -3.28
CA ASP A 65 -7.64 7.62 -4.55
C ASP A 65 -8.56 7.32 -5.73
N ARG A 66 -9.35 6.24 -5.69
CA ARG A 66 -10.31 5.91 -6.75
C ARG A 66 -11.41 6.96 -6.91
N LEU A 67 -11.89 7.57 -5.83
CA LEU A 67 -12.84 8.68 -5.89
C LEU A 67 -12.22 9.93 -6.53
N LEU A 68 -10.94 10.20 -6.26
CA LEU A 68 -10.19 11.30 -6.88
C LEU A 68 -9.95 11.07 -8.37
N VAL A 69 -9.61 9.84 -8.79
CA VAL A 69 -9.43 9.48 -10.21
C VAL A 69 -10.72 9.62 -11.03
N ILE A 70 -11.89 9.53 -10.40
CA ILE A 70 -13.17 9.80 -11.07
C ILE A 70 -13.33 11.30 -11.38
N LYS A 71 -12.83 12.17 -10.49
CA LYS A 71 -12.95 13.63 -10.60
C LYS A 71 -11.78 14.30 -11.32
N VAL A 72 -10.60 13.70 -11.31
CA VAL A 72 -9.34 14.27 -11.78
C VAL A 72 -8.66 13.31 -12.77
N ASN A 73 -7.93 13.85 -13.74
CA ASN A 73 -7.15 13.03 -14.66
C ASN A 73 -6.07 12.24 -13.89
N TYR A 74 -6.08 10.91 -14.04
CA TYR A 74 -5.18 9.98 -13.37
C TYR A 74 -3.70 10.34 -13.53
N ILE A 75 -3.26 10.85 -14.69
CA ILE A 75 -1.86 11.24 -14.91
C ILE A 75 -1.45 12.39 -13.96
N LYS A 76 -2.30 13.41 -13.84
CA LYS A 76 -2.03 14.54 -12.95
C LYS A 76 -2.06 14.11 -11.49
N LEU A 77 -2.97 13.21 -11.13
CA LEU A 77 -3.07 12.67 -9.78
C LEU A 77 -1.82 11.87 -9.40
N THR A 78 -1.34 10.99 -10.28
CA THR A 78 -0.10 10.22 -10.07
C THR A 78 1.12 11.13 -9.89
N ILE A 79 1.24 12.22 -10.65
CA ILE A 79 2.34 13.18 -10.47
C ILE A 79 2.29 13.82 -9.08
N ILE A 80 1.10 14.27 -8.64
CA ILE A 80 0.92 14.87 -7.31
C ILE A 80 1.26 13.86 -6.22
N GLU A 81 0.76 12.63 -6.32
CA GLU A 81 1.06 11.55 -5.37
C GLU A 81 2.57 11.27 -5.31
N THR A 82 3.22 11.16 -6.48
CA THR A 82 4.67 10.89 -6.55
C THR A 82 5.47 12.00 -5.90
N VAL A 83 5.09 13.27 -6.13
CA VAL A 83 5.78 14.42 -5.50
C VAL A 83 5.57 14.41 -3.99
N ILE A 84 4.35 14.18 -3.50
CA ILE A 84 4.05 14.16 -2.06
C ILE A 84 4.78 13.00 -1.38
N PHE A 85 4.57 11.76 -1.83
CA PHE A 85 5.19 10.57 -1.25
C PHE A 85 6.71 10.59 -1.41
N GLY A 86 7.21 11.04 -2.57
CA GLY A 86 8.64 11.21 -2.80
C GLY A 86 9.28 12.24 -1.88
N SER A 87 8.61 13.36 -1.62
CA SER A 87 9.10 14.40 -0.70
C SER A 87 9.13 13.91 0.75
N ILE A 88 8.09 13.19 1.19
CA ILE A 88 8.04 12.57 2.53
C ILE A 88 9.15 11.54 2.67
N PHE A 89 9.35 10.69 1.66
CA PHE A 89 10.39 9.67 1.67
C PHE A 89 11.79 10.29 1.72
N LEU A 90 12.04 11.32 0.90
CA LEU A 90 13.31 12.07 0.93
C LEU A 90 13.53 12.76 2.28
N TYR A 91 12.49 13.34 2.86
CA TYR A 91 12.56 13.96 4.18
C TYR A 91 13.01 12.95 5.24
N HIS A 92 12.38 11.77 5.30
CA HIS A 92 12.78 10.73 6.25
C HIS A 92 14.19 10.22 6.02
N ILE A 93 14.64 10.06 4.76
CA ILE A 93 16.03 9.69 4.47
C ILE A 93 17.00 10.75 5.01
N LEU A 94 16.70 12.03 4.79
CA LEU A 94 17.62 13.12 5.11
C LEU A 94 17.63 13.49 6.60
N VAL A 95 16.52 13.30 7.31
CA VAL A 95 16.33 13.76 8.69
C VAL A 95 16.48 12.64 9.71
N ASP A 96 15.92 11.46 9.45
CA ASP A 96 15.93 10.36 10.44
C ASP A 96 17.21 9.51 10.35
N ASN A 97 17.91 9.54 9.21
CA ASN A 97 19.23 8.93 9.04
C ASN A 97 20.24 9.99 8.56
N PRO A 98 20.73 10.86 9.46
CA PRO A 98 21.76 11.84 9.12
C PRO A 98 23.16 11.19 9.05
N PHE A 99 23.33 10.17 8.21
CA PHE A 99 24.56 9.36 8.09
C PHE A 99 25.02 8.59 9.34
#